data_AF-A0A9E5L8G6-F1
#
_entry.id   AF-A0A9E5L8G6-F1
#
_cell.length_a   1.000
_cell.length_b   1.000
_cell.length_c   1.000
_cell.angle_alpha   90.00
_cell.angle_beta   90.00
_cell.angle_gamma   90.00
#
_symmetry.space_group_name_H-M   'P 1'
#
loop_
_entity.id
_entity.type
_entity.pdbx_description
1 polymer ?
#
loop_
_entity_poly.entity_id
_entity_poly.type
_entity_poly.pdbx_seq_one_letter_code
_entity_poly.pdbx_strand_id
1 'polypeptide(L)'
;MESGITLQKIVHRNEFRIAVYYSFNDKITAILKTIDAKYSKTHRCWYVDYSKSNYDFIKSHFDTITFIDKDGLKKTVSSTKQHVQTVTDANRDLSPIAKSEFQLGTPQVGNPEHKKEIPFDEKVKLQLMDNIGKYWVFKMHYHQEISKKLLTVKGVFWNKNYRCFMVYRHPSTKKTVEALLQKSPFFGTDYVTKDASFKGKKVLIKPHFEDTTWMEVYVPSIHALHEVVKRMQFSRYSKTKNCYLVPAAPIVYESIQLQFEALKVLIVSDLPLPYLNKKNLPNQKQQQLTKAKDTLFSKLQLHEKPFMERMLNTLLAMNYSASTLDNYGSCFLEYLRYFDKKRPEEISNSEIIRFLGSLMQQGLSASKGHTMVNAIQFYYHQVLGLKTYDFKLPRPKKEKKLPAVLTMDEC
;
A
#
# COMPACT_ATOMS: atom_id res chain seq x y z
N MET A 1 -41.63 30.74 7.76
CA MET A 1 -41.36 29.49 7.01
C MET A 1 -39.99 28.97 7.42
N GLU A 2 -39.96 28.17 8.48
CA GLU A 2 -38.74 27.61 9.04
C GLU A 2 -38.10 26.66 8.03
N SER A 3 -36.89 26.99 7.58
CA SER A 3 -36.15 26.17 6.63
C SER A 3 -35.29 25.17 7.40
N GLY A 4 -35.90 24.07 7.85
CA GLY A 4 -35.20 23.02 8.57
C GLY A 4 -34.16 22.32 7.69
N ILE A 5 -32.99 22.04 8.28
CA ILE A 5 -31.90 21.31 7.61
C ILE A 5 -31.72 19.95 8.28
N THR A 6 -31.53 18.92 7.45
CA THR A 6 -31.23 17.58 7.91
C THR A 6 -29.74 17.27 7.73
N LEU A 7 -29.07 16.89 8.82
CA LEU A 7 -27.66 16.49 8.80
C LEU A 7 -27.53 14.97 8.90
N GLN A 8 -26.67 14.40 8.05
CA GLN A 8 -26.38 12.98 8.04
C GLN A 8 -24.88 12.73 7.88
N LYS A 9 -24.32 11.80 8.65
CA LYS A 9 -22.94 11.34 8.46
C LYS A 9 -22.88 10.36 7.29
N ILE A 10 -22.21 10.74 6.21
CA ILE A 10 -21.99 9.88 5.03
C ILE A 10 -20.51 9.52 4.87
N VAL A 11 -20.23 8.42 4.18
CA VAL A 11 -18.88 8.07 3.71
C VAL A 11 -18.86 8.32 2.21
N HIS A 12 -18.03 9.26 1.76
CA HIS A 12 -17.93 9.62 0.35
C HIS A 12 -16.46 9.78 -0.03
N ARG A 13 -16.02 9.15 -1.13
CA ARG A 13 -14.61 9.09 -1.56
C ARG A 13 -13.65 8.59 -0.46
N ASN A 14 -14.07 7.59 0.30
CA ASN A 14 -13.30 6.94 1.36
C ASN A 14 -13.04 7.81 2.62
N GLU A 15 -13.71 8.96 2.75
CA GLU A 15 -13.62 9.85 3.90
C GLU A 15 -15.01 10.09 4.53
N PHE A 16 -15.05 10.41 5.82
CA PHE A 16 -16.29 10.82 6.49
C PHE A 16 -16.62 12.26 6.12
N ARG A 17 -17.88 12.49 5.75
CA ARG A 17 -18.39 13.81 5.38
C ARG A 17 -19.75 14.06 6.03
N ILE A 18 -20.05 15.32 6.30
CA ILE A 18 -21.35 15.74 6.81
C ILE A 18 -22.20 16.08 5.58
N ALA A 19 -23.22 15.26 5.31
CA ALA A 19 -24.22 15.54 4.30
C ALA A 19 -25.30 16.45 4.87
N VAL A 20 -25.68 17.43 4.07
CA VAL A 20 -26.67 18.44 4.38
C VAL A 20 -27.81 18.33 3.36
N TYR A 21 -29.00 17.96 3.84
CA TYR A 21 -30.23 17.89 3.03
C TYR A 21 -31.16 19.02 3.44
N TYR A 22 -31.71 19.73 2.46
CA TYR A 22 -32.68 20.80 2.66
C TYR A 22 -33.54 20.98 1.41
N SER A 23 -34.75 21.52 1.58
CA SER A 23 -35.61 21.93 0.47
C SER A 23 -35.05 23.20 -0.18
N PHE A 24 -35.01 23.24 -1.50
CA PHE A 24 -34.31 24.26 -2.30
C PHE A 24 -34.55 25.69 -1.78
N ASN A 25 -33.50 26.29 -1.20
CA ASN A 25 -33.49 27.65 -0.67
C ASN A 25 -32.11 28.27 -0.97
N ASP A 26 -32.10 29.37 -1.72
CA ASP A 26 -30.88 30.02 -2.17
C ASP A 26 -30.03 30.58 -1.02
N LYS A 27 -30.67 30.94 0.10
CA LYS A 27 -29.97 31.44 1.30
C LYS A 27 -29.11 30.35 1.96
N ILE A 28 -29.62 29.11 2.03
CA ILE A 28 -28.90 27.97 2.60
C ILE A 28 -27.72 27.60 1.69
N THR A 29 -27.94 27.61 0.38
CA THR A 29 -26.90 27.33 -0.61
C THR A 29 -25.74 28.34 -0.51
N ALA A 30 -26.05 29.63 -0.30
CA ALA A 30 -25.03 30.67 -0.14
C ALA A 30 -24.18 30.45 1.11
N ILE A 31 -24.79 30.12 2.26
CA ILE A 31 -24.09 29.85 3.53
C ILE A 31 -23.18 28.61 3.41
N LEU A 32 -23.66 27.55 2.76
CA LEU A 32 -22.87 26.32 2.58
C LEU A 32 -21.65 26.53 1.66
N LYS A 33 -21.79 27.38 0.63
CA LYS A 33 -20.66 27.73 -0.26
C LYS A 33 -19.52 28.44 0.48
N THR A 34 -19.82 29.18 1.56
CA THR A 34 -18.79 29.83 2.39
C THR A 34 -17.87 28.83 3.09
N ILE A 35 -18.31 27.58 3.30
CA ILE A 35 -17.57 26.52 4.01
C ILE A 35 -16.98 25.49 3.00
N ASP A 36 -16.75 25.88 1.74
CA ASP A 36 -16.32 25.00 0.64
C ASP A 36 -17.21 23.73 0.48
N ALA A 37 -18.52 23.85 0.72
CA ALA A 37 -19.43 22.74 0.52
C ALA A 37 -19.51 22.35 -0.97
N LYS A 38 -19.47 21.04 -1.24
CA LYS A 38 -19.54 20.48 -2.60
C LYS A 38 -20.79 19.64 -2.79
N TYR A 39 -21.38 19.70 -3.98
CA TYR A 39 -22.57 18.91 -4.31
C TYR A 39 -22.18 17.49 -4.76
N SER A 40 -22.75 16.46 -4.14
CA SER A 40 -22.62 15.06 -4.59
C SER A 40 -23.79 14.66 -5.47
N LYS A 41 -23.52 14.31 -6.73
CA LYS A 41 -24.54 13.72 -7.63
C LYS A 41 -25.03 12.34 -7.14
N THR A 42 -24.17 11.56 -6.48
CA THR A 42 -24.48 10.20 -6.00
C THR A 42 -25.44 10.20 -4.82
N HIS A 43 -25.31 11.16 -3.90
CA HIS A 43 -26.17 11.28 -2.71
C HIS A 43 -27.23 12.39 -2.84
N ARG A 44 -27.23 13.13 -3.96
CA ARG A 44 -28.13 14.27 -4.25
C ARG A 44 -28.15 15.33 -3.14
N CYS A 45 -27.02 15.55 -2.48
CA CYS A 45 -26.90 16.44 -1.33
C CYS A 45 -25.63 17.29 -1.38
N TRP A 46 -25.62 18.38 -0.62
CA TRP A 46 -24.39 19.12 -0.32
C TRP A 46 -23.64 18.39 0.78
N TYR A 47 -22.32 18.35 0.70
CA TYR A 47 -21.48 17.78 1.75
C TYR A 47 -20.31 18.68 2.08
N VAL A 48 -19.88 18.61 3.34
CA VAL A 48 -18.66 19.27 3.87
C VAL A 48 -17.80 18.23 4.58
N ASP A 49 -16.52 18.55 4.76
CA ASP A 49 -15.59 17.69 5.47
C ASP A 49 -16.00 17.54 6.94
N TYR A 50 -15.80 16.34 7.48
CA TYR A 50 -16.19 15.99 8.85
C TYR A 50 -15.19 16.60 9.86
N SER A 51 -15.41 17.87 10.19
CA SER A 51 -14.63 18.61 11.19
C SER A 51 -15.55 19.22 12.25
N LYS A 52 -15.00 19.41 13.45
CA LYS A 52 -15.71 20.07 14.56
C LYS A 52 -16.04 21.53 14.22
N SER A 53 -15.11 22.24 13.58
CA SER A 53 -15.29 23.63 13.14
C SER A 53 -16.45 23.79 12.15
N ASN A 54 -16.58 22.88 11.17
CA ASN A 54 -17.67 22.92 10.18
C ASN A 54 -19.02 22.61 10.83
N TYR A 55 -19.03 21.67 11.77
CA TYR A 55 -20.24 21.30 12.52
C TYR A 55 -20.73 22.46 13.39
N ASP A 56 -19.83 23.11 14.13
CA ASP A 56 -20.16 24.25 14.99
C ASP A 56 -20.65 25.46 14.17
N PHE A 57 -20.10 25.67 12.97
CA PHE A 57 -20.55 26.71 12.04
C PHE A 57 -21.97 26.45 11.51
N ILE A 58 -22.29 25.21 11.13
CA ILE A 58 -23.65 24.85 10.69
C ILE A 58 -24.63 24.98 11.87
N LYS A 59 -24.21 24.62 13.08
CA LYS A 59 -25.04 24.73 14.28
C LYS A 59 -25.32 26.18 14.69
N SER A 60 -24.40 27.11 14.45
CA SER A 60 -24.59 28.52 14.81
C SER A 60 -25.47 29.30 13.83
N HIS A 61 -25.63 28.83 12.59
CA HIS A 61 -26.39 29.54 11.54
C HIS A 61 -27.80 28.99 11.31
N PHE A 62 -28.16 27.83 11.89
CA PHE A 62 -29.46 27.20 11.67
C PHE A 62 -30.10 26.75 13.01
N ASP A 63 -31.24 27.34 13.34
CA ASP A 63 -31.96 27.07 14.60
C ASP A 63 -32.76 25.75 14.59
N THR A 64 -33.02 25.16 13.41
CA THR A 64 -33.79 23.91 13.27
C THR A 64 -32.99 22.85 12.55
N ILE A 65 -32.27 22.02 13.31
CA ILE A 65 -31.47 20.91 12.78
C ILE A 65 -32.12 19.58 13.14
N THR A 66 -32.42 18.77 12.13
CA THR A 66 -32.89 17.39 12.30
C THR A 66 -31.74 16.41 12.08
N PHE A 67 -31.48 15.53 13.04
CA PHE A 67 -30.42 14.52 12.94
C PHE A 67 -31.02 13.17 12.52
N ILE A 68 -30.40 12.53 11.53
CA ILE A 68 -30.72 11.15 11.16
C ILE A 68 -29.46 10.30 11.36
N ASP A 69 -29.48 9.46 12.39
CA ASP A 69 -28.47 8.41 12.58
C ASP A 69 -28.90 7.10 11.88
N LYS A 70 -27.95 6.17 11.70
CA LYS A 70 -28.05 4.98 10.84
C LYS A 70 -29.14 3.95 11.18
N ASP A 71 -29.92 4.16 12.24
CA ASP A 71 -31.02 3.27 12.67
C ASP A 71 -32.43 3.89 12.50
N GLY A 72 -32.58 4.99 11.76
CA GLY A 72 -33.90 5.51 11.37
C GLY A 72 -34.71 6.20 12.48
N LEU A 73 -34.11 6.47 13.64
CA LEU A 73 -34.75 7.22 14.72
C LEU A 73 -34.54 8.74 14.52
N LYS A 74 -35.64 9.47 14.30
CA LYS A 74 -35.64 10.94 14.19
C LYS A 74 -35.51 11.55 15.59
N LYS A 75 -34.44 12.31 15.85
CA LYS A 75 -34.34 13.17 17.04
C LYS A 75 -34.47 14.64 16.60
N THR A 76 -35.54 15.28 17.04
CA THR A 76 -35.75 16.73 16.94
C THR A 76 -35.14 17.37 18.19
N VAL A 77 -34.21 18.30 18.03
CA VAL A 77 -33.60 19.02 19.16
C VAL A 77 -34.05 20.48 19.06
N SER A 78 -35.00 20.87 19.89
CA SER A 78 -35.29 22.28 20.19
C SER A 78 -34.60 22.65 21.50
N SER A 79 -34.00 23.84 21.53
CA SER A 79 -33.14 24.33 22.60
C SER A 79 -33.89 24.56 23.92
N THR A 80 -33.60 23.77 24.96
CA THR A 80 -33.75 24.21 26.36
C THR A 80 -32.63 23.63 27.23
N LYS A 81 -32.10 24.48 28.10
CA LYS A 81 -30.98 24.23 29.02
C LYS A 81 -31.35 23.29 30.18
N GLN A 82 -30.30 22.66 30.71
CA GLN A 82 -30.09 22.16 32.09
C GLN A 82 -30.43 20.70 32.47
N HIS A 83 -29.52 20.24 33.34
CA HIS A 83 -29.57 19.22 34.37
C HIS A 83 -29.05 17.79 34.07
N VAL A 84 -27.95 17.51 34.76
CA VAL A 84 -27.32 16.23 35.07
C VAL A 84 -28.27 15.35 35.87
N GLN A 85 -28.52 14.10 35.48
CA GLN A 85 -28.70 13.05 36.51
C GLN A 85 -28.43 11.65 35.99
N THR A 86 -27.59 10.98 36.76
CA THR A 86 -27.35 9.54 36.85
C THR A 86 -28.63 8.75 37.11
N VAL A 87 -28.85 7.67 36.37
CA VAL A 87 -29.57 6.47 36.88
C VAL A 87 -28.93 5.22 36.27
N THR A 88 -28.85 4.22 37.13
CA THR A 88 -28.19 2.93 37.09
C THR A 88 -28.91 1.85 36.26
N ASP A 89 -28.13 0.80 35.98
CA ASP A 89 -28.47 -0.62 35.79
C ASP A 89 -29.44 -1.07 34.68
N ALA A 90 -28.92 -1.86 33.74
CA ALA A 90 -29.04 -3.33 33.78
C ALA A 90 -28.51 -4.01 32.51
N ASN A 91 -27.51 -4.89 32.72
CA ASN A 91 -27.20 -6.15 32.04
C ASN A 91 -27.41 -6.33 30.53
N ARG A 92 -26.30 -6.66 29.84
CA ARG A 92 -26.20 -7.84 28.96
C ARG A 92 -24.73 -8.20 28.69
N ASP A 93 -24.32 -9.26 29.38
CA ASP A 93 -23.36 -10.31 28.99
C ASP A 93 -22.12 -9.93 28.18
N LEU A 94 -21.01 -9.76 28.91
CA LEU A 94 -19.66 -10.00 28.41
C LEU A 94 -19.12 -11.26 29.10
N SER A 95 -18.76 -12.25 28.29
CA SER A 95 -18.04 -13.45 28.67
C SER A 95 -16.71 -13.12 29.37
N PRO A 96 -16.22 -13.96 30.29
CA PRO A 96 -15.03 -13.64 31.09
C PRO A 96 -13.78 -13.72 30.23
N ILE A 97 -13.19 -12.57 29.90
CA ILE A 97 -11.80 -12.51 29.46
C ILE A 97 -10.95 -12.66 30.71
N ALA A 98 -10.21 -13.77 30.77
CA ALA A 98 -9.20 -14.05 31.77
C ALA A 98 -8.24 -12.86 31.92
N LYS A 99 -8.32 -12.17 33.06
CA LYS A 99 -7.27 -11.27 33.52
C LYS A 99 -6.16 -12.14 34.09
N SER A 100 -5.08 -12.34 33.35
CA SER A 100 -3.83 -12.81 33.94
C SER A 100 -3.13 -11.61 34.60
N GLU A 101 -3.52 -11.31 35.84
CA GLU A 101 -2.68 -10.54 36.76
C GLU A 101 -1.49 -11.43 37.14
N PHE A 102 -0.30 -11.08 36.66
CA PHE A 102 0.94 -11.67 37.18
C PHE A 102 1.16 -11.12 38.60
N GLN A 103 0.75 -11.90 39.59
CA GLN A 103 1.02 -11.67 41.01
C GLN A 103 2.51 -11.89 41.28
N LEU A 104 3.21 -10.83 41.70
CA LEU A 104 4.47 -10.93 42.42
C LEU A 104 4.24 -11.70 43.73
N GLY A 105 5.00 -12.77 43.95
CA GLY A 105 5.13 -13.38 45.27
C GLY A 105 5.51 -14.85 45.23
N THR A 106 6.79 -15.16 45.34
CA THR A 106 7.27 -16.37 46.02
C THR A 106 8.63 -16.06 46.68
N PRO A 107 8.95 -16.73 47.81
CA PRO A 107 9.92 -16.24 48.78
C PRO A 107 11.38 -16.51 48.39
N GLN A 108 12.26 -15.67 48.93
CA GLN A 108 13.70 -15.85 48.87
C GLN A 108 14.14 -17.15 49.55
N VAL A 109 14.98 -17.91 48.85
CA VAL A 109 15.89 -18.90 49.45
C VAL A 109 17.32 -18.39 49.22
N GLY A 110 18.10 -18.36 50.30
CA GLY A 110 19.35 -17.61 50.40
C GLY A 110 20.51 -18.09 49.51
N ASN A 111 21.16 -17.09 48.90
CA ASN A 111 22.60 -16.82 48.67
C ASN A 111 23.63 -17.97 48.75
N PRO A 112 24.72 -17.94 47.93
CA PRO A 112 25.70 -16.86 48.07
C PRO A 112 26.44 -16.41 46.79
N GLU A 113 27.24 -15.36 46.98
CA GLU A 113 28.41 -14.94 46.19
C GLU A 113 28.26 -13.78 45.20
N HIS A 114 28.91 -12.68 45.58
CA HIS A 114 29.21 -11.50 44.78
C HIS A 114 29.62 -11.84 43.34
N LYS A 115 28.73 -11.58 42.39
CA LYS A 115 29.13 -11.43 40.99
C LYS A 115 29.80 -10.07 40.84
N LYS A 116 31.13 -10.04 40.91
CA LYS A 116 31.96 -8.87 40.56
C LYS A 116 31.43 -8.24 39.28
N GLU A 117 31.29 -6.91 39.24
CA GLU A 117 30.90 -6.18 38.04
C GLU A 117 31.98 -6.39 36.96
N ILE A 118 31.63 -7.20 35.97
CA ILE A 118 32.47 -7.45 34.80
C ILE A 118 32.47 -6.16 33.95
N PRO A 119 33.65 -5.65 33.53
CA PRO A 119 33.74 -4.47 32.67
C PRO A 119 32.91 -4.60 31.39
N PHE A 120 32.31 -3.49 30.95
CA PHE A 120 31.41 -3.39 29.80
C PHE A 120 31.96 -4.05 28.51
N ASP A 121 33.28 -4.02 28.31
CA ASP A 121 33.97 -4.56 27.14
C ASP A 121 33.87 -6.10 27.01
N GLU A 122 33.80 -6.84 28.12
CA GLU A 122 33.71 -8.32 28.10
C GLU A 122 32.29 -8.82 27.79
N LYS A 123 31.25 -8.00 28.04
CA LYS A 123 29.85 -8.39 27.83
C LYS A 123 29.38 -8.25 26.38
N VAL A 124 29.96 -7.33 25.60
CA VAL A 124 29.40 -6.93 24.30
C VAL A 124 30.06 -7.66 23.11
N LYS A 125 31.28 -8.20 23.26
CA LYS A 125 32.05 -8.94 22.22
C LYS A 125 31.84 -8.32 20.83
N LEU A 126 32.36 -7.11 20.65
CA LEU A 126 32.26 -6.34 19.41
C LEU A 126 33.18 -6.92 18.33
N GLN A 127 32.61 -7.24 17.16
CA GLN A 127 33.35 -7.66 15.97
C GLN A 127 33.08 -6.69 14.83
N LEU A 128 34.11 -5.98 14.35
CA LEU A 128 34.04 -5.18 13.13
C LEU A 128 34.15 -6.11 11.91
N MET A 129 33.30 -5.90 10.91
CA MET A 129 33.29 -6.66 9.66
C MET A 129 33.69 -5.78 8.48
N ASP A 130 33.92 -6.40 7.32
CA ASP A 130 34.17 -5.69 6.07
C ASP A 130 33.05 -4.71 5.72
N ASN A 131 33.45 -3.58 5.14
CA ASN A 131 32.53 -2.51 4.78
C ASN A 131 31.62 -2.93 3.63
N ILE A 132 30.31 -2.72 3.77
CA ILE A 132 29.32 -3.02 2.72
C ILE A 132 28.81 -1.71 2.11
N GLY A 133 29.40 -1.34 0.98
CA GLY A 133 28.98 -0.18 0.20
C GLY A 133 29.04 1.12 0.99
N LYS A 134 27.88 1.68 1.36
CA LYS A 134 27.77 2.96 2.10
C LYS A 134 27.72 2.80 3.63
N TYR A 135 27.95 1.60 4.14
CA TYR A 135 27.81 1.26 5.56
C TYR A 135 29.07 0.60 6.14
N TRP A 136 29.42 0.96 7.38
CA TRP A 136 30.25 0.13 8.25
C TRP A 136 29.38 -0.97 8.85
N VAL A 137 29.92 -2.17 8.99
CA VAL A 137 29.18 -3.32 9.51
C VAL A 137 29.86 -3.85 10.75
N PHE A 138 29.10 -4.08 11.82
CA PHE A 138 29.63 -4.70 13.02
C PHE A 138 28.60 -5.65 13.66
N LYS A 139 29.12 -6.62 14.40
CA LYS A 139 28.34 -7.56 15.21
C LYS A 139 28.60 -7.30 16.69
N MET A 140 27.57 -7.47 17.49
CA MET A 140 27.63 -7.38 18.95
C MET A 140 26.68 -8.42 19.56
N HIS A 141 26.96 -8.86 20.79
CA HIS A 141 25.99 -9.65 21.53
C HIS A 141 24.76 -8.80 21.85
N TYR A 142 23.59 -9.43 21.81
CA TYR A 142 22.34 -8.70 21.99
C TYR A 142 22.26 -8.12 23.41
N HIS A 143 22.20 -6.80 23.48
CA HIS A 143 21.94 -6.06 24.70
C HIS A 143 20.74 -5.14 24.48
N GLN A 144 19.69 -5.30 25.29
CA GLN A 144 18.39 -4.68 25.02
C GLN A 144 18.47 -3.14 24.99
N GLU A 145 19.15 -2.52 25.96
CA GLU A 145 19.24 -1.05 26.04
C GLU A 145 20.09 -0.44 24.91
N ILE A 146 21.26 -1.01 24.65
CA ILE A 146 22.19 -0.53 23.61
C ILE A 146 21.57 -0.75 22.23
N SER A 147 20.94 -1.90 21.98
CA SER A 147 20.29 -2.19 20.70
C SER A 147 19.17 -1.20 20.41
N LYS A 148 18.34 -0.88 21.42
CA LYS A 148 17.30 0.16 21.29
C LYS A 148 17.91 1.53 20.99
N LYS A 149 18.92 1.95 21.76
CA LYS A 149 19.62 3.24 21.55
C LYS A 149 20.28 3.33 20.17
N LEU A 150 20.91 2.25 19.69
CA LEU A 150 21.52 2.18 18.36
C LEU A 150 20.48 2.32 17.25
N LEU A 151 19.34 1.65 17.37
CA LEU A 151 18.26 1.72 16.37
C LEU A 151 17.56 3.09 16.34
N THR A 152 17.62 3.87 17.41
CA THR A 152 17.12 5.26 17.44
C THR A 152 18.02 6.20 16.64
N VAL A 153 19.30 5.87 16.42
CA VAL A 153 20.24 6.75 15.70
C VAL A 153 19.96 6.72 14.19
N LYS A 154 19.67 7.90 13.63
CA LYS A 154 19.47 8.09 12.18
C LYS A 154 20.70 7.62 11.39
N GLY A 155 20.51 6.59 10.57
CA GLY A 155 21.58 6.00 9.75
C GLY A 155 22.15 4.69 10.28
N VAL A 156 21.65 4.17 11.41
CA VAL A 156 21.94 2.82 11.90
C VAL A 156 20.77 1.90 11.59
N PHE A 157 21.06 0.72 11.07
CA PHE A 157 20.06 -0.27 10.68
C PHE A 157 20.46 -1.65 11.19
N TRP A 158 19.47 -2.44 11.61
CA TRP A 158 19.67 -3.86 11.85
C TRP A 158 19.37 -4.66 10.58
N ASN A 159 20.32 -5.47 10.14
CA ASN A 159 20.08 -6.40 9.05
C ASN A 159 19.74 -7.79 9.60
N LYS A 160 18.48 -8.20 9.43
CA LYS A 160 17.97 -9.49 9.92
C LYS A 160 18.68 -10.70 9.29
N ASN A 161 19.08 -10.60 8.01
CA ASN A 161 19.65 -11.73 7.27
C ASN A 161 21.08 -12.03 7.73
N TYR A 162 21.90 -10.98 7.90
CA TYR A 162 23.30 -11.12 8.32
C TYR A 162 23.52 -11.04 9.84
N ARG A 163 22.45 -10.76 10.60
CA ARG A 163 22.46 -10.56 12.06
C ARG A 163 23.54 -9.57 12.50
N CYS A 164 23.60 -8.43 11.82
CA CYS A 164 24.61 -7.40 12.04
C CYS A 164 24.01 -5.99 12.02
N PHE A 165 24.68 -5.06 12.69
CA PHE A 165 24.37 -3.63 12.62
C PHE A 165 25.09 -3.00 11.43
N MET A 166 24.37 -2.16 10.69
CA MET A 166 24.86 -1.39 9.56
C MET A 166 24.81 0.09 9.92
N VAL A 167 25.96 0.76 9.93
CA VAL A 167 26.09 2.17 10.30
C VAL A 167 26.49 2.97 9.07
N TYR A 168 25.71 3.98 8.72
CA TYR A 168 26.02 4.84 7.57
C TYR A 168 27.36 5.56 7.79
N ARG A 169 28.24 5.54 6.78
CA ARG A 169 29.61 6.09 6.86
C ARG A 169 29.62 7.62 6.87
N HIS A 170 29.19 8.22 7.99
CA HIS A 170 29.07 9.67 8.16
C HIS A 170 29.70 10.13 9.47
N PRO A 171 30.40 11.28 9.52
CA PRO A 171 31.08 11.76 10.72
C PRO A 171 30.18 11.89 11.95
N SER A 172 28.95 12.41 11.79
CA SER A 172 28.01 12.56 12.91
C SER A 172 27.55 11.20 13.45
N THR A 173 27.23 10.26 12.56
CA THR A 173 26.78 8.92 12.95
C THR A 173 27.90 8.14 13.61
N LYS A 174 29.15 8.27 13.12
CA LYS A 174 30.35 7.70 13.74
C LYS A 174 30.49 8.13 15.20
N LYS A 175 30.48 9.44 15.46
CA LYS A 175 30.63 10.00 16.82
C LYS A 175 29.57 9.48 17.78
N THR A 176 28.30 9.46 17.34
CA THR A 176 27.19 8.98 18.18
C THR A 176 27.30 7.48 18.49
N VAL A 177 27.65 6.66 17.50
CA VAL A 177 27.77 5.21 17.70
C VAL A 177 29.01 4.86 18.54
N GLU A 178 30.15 5.51 18.32
CA GLU A 178 31.36 5.31 19.14
C GLU A 178 31.15 5.73 20.60
N ALA A 179 30.40 6.82 20.85
CA ALA A 179 29.99 7.22 22.20
C ALA A 179 29.07 6.19 22.88
N LEU A 180 28.13 5.60 22.13
CA LEU A 180 27.21 4.57 22.65
C LEU A 180 27.90 3.23 22.93
N LEU A 181 28.92 2.89 22.13
CA LEU A 181 29.70 1.67 22.28
C LEU A 181 30.89 1.81 23.25
N GLN A 182 31.12 3.02 23.80
CA GLN A 182 32.22 3.33 24.73
C GLN A 182 33.61 2.89 24.22
N LYS A 183 33.77 2.80 22.90
CA LYS A 183 35.01 2.35 22.24
C LYS A 183 35.35 3.33 21.12
N SER A 184 36.45 4.05 21.30
CA SER A 184 36.98 5.01 20.34
C SER A 184 38.49 4.81 20.20
N PRO A 185 39.04 4.68 18.98
CA PRO A 185 38.35 4.60 17.67
C PRO A 185 37.84 3.18 17.35
N PHE A 186 36.64 3.05 16.76
CA PHE A 186 36.08 1.75 16.35
C PHE A 186 35.82 1.66 14.85
N PHE A 187 35.49 2.76 14.17
CA PHE A 187 35.30 2.79 12.71
C PHE A 187 36.47 3.48 11.99
N GLY A 188 36.71 3.10 10.73
CA GLY A 188 37.70 3.76 9.85
C GLY A 188 37.37 5.22 9.50
N THR A 189 38.25 5.88 8.76
CA THR A 189 38.09 7.27 8.27
C THR A 189 37.47 7.35 6.86
N ASP A 190 36.97 6.23 6.33
CA ASP A 190 36.39 6.11 4.99
C ASP A 190 34.95 6.66 4.91
N TYR A 191 34.77 7.97 5.04
CA TYR A 191 33.45 8.59 4.98
C TYR A 191 32.83 8.55 3.57
N VAL A 192 31.51 8.40 3.49
CA VAL A 192 30.75 8.64 2.26
C VAL A 192 30.52 10.14 2.13
N THR A 193 31.35 10.80 1.35
CA THR A 193 31.17 12.21 1.01
C THR A 193 29.88 12.36 0.23
N LYS A 194 28.95 13.21 0.71
CA LYS A 194 27.66 13.46 0.04
C LYS A 194 27.77 14.33 -1.20
N ASP A 195 28.92 14.94 -1.46
CA ASP A 195 29.10 15.85 -2.57
C ASP A 195 30.29 15.41 -3.43
N ALA A 196 30.08 14.36 -4.23
CA ALA A 196 30.92 14.16 -5.39
C ALA A 196 30.48 15.21 -6.43
N SER A 197 31.29 16.24 -6.64
CA SER A 197 31.17 17.08 -7.83
C SER A 197 31.04 16.18 -9.05
N PHE A 198 29.86 16.15 -9.66
CA PHE A 198 29.56 15.35 -10.85
C PHE A 198 30.23 15.92 -12.12
N LYS A 199 30.82 17.12 -11.99
CA LYS A 199 31.43 17.90 -13.06
C LYS A 199 32.60 17.13 -13.68
N GLY A 200 32.44 16.73 -14.94
CA GLY A 200 33.48 16.08 -15.74
C GLY A 200 33.41 14.55 -15.82
N LYS A 201 32.41 13.89 -15.19
CA LYS A 201 32.15 12.47 -15.42
C LYS A 201 31.45 12.26 -16.76
N LYS A 202 31.72 11.13 -17.42
CA LYS A 202 31.16 10.77 -18.72
C LYS A 202 30.23 9.56 -18.58
N VAL A 203 29.04 9.64 -19.17
CA VAL A 203 28.12 8.52 -19.38
C VAL A 203 28.22 8.12 -20.84
N LEU A 204 28.44 6.84 -21.10
CA LEU A 204 28.62 6.33 -22.46
C LEU A 204 27.36 5.56 -22.88
N ILE A 205 26.79 5.92 -24.02
CA ILE A 205 25.61 5.25 -24.59
C ILE A 205 26.04 4.52 -25.85
N LYS A 206 25.80 3.21 -25.91
CA LYS A 206 26.18 2.32 -27.03
C LYS A 206 24.98 1.57 -27.59
N PRO A 207 25.03 1.16 -28.87
CA PRO A 207 24.03 0.27 -29.43
C PRO A 207 24.13 -1.11 -28.80
N HIS A 208 23.00 -1.78 -28.66
CA HIS A 208 22.92 -3.16 -28.23
C HIS A 208 22.81 -4.05 -29.47
N PHE A 209 23.88 -4.78 -29.80
CA PHE A 209 23.94 -5.57 -31.04
C PHE A 209 23.05 -6.82 -31.04
N GLU A 210 22.67 -7.35 -29.86
CA GLU A 210 21.81 -8.54 -29.75
C GLU A 210 20.33 -8.20 -30.00
N ASP A 211 19.89 -7.02 -29.58
CA ASP A 211 18.51 -6.55 -29.72
C ASP A 211 18.48 -5.03 -29.93
N THR A 212 18.18 -4.63 -31.16
CA THR A 212 18.12 -3.23 -31.60
C THR A 212 17.02 -2.41 -30.91
N THR A 213 16.11 -3.05 -30.17
CA THR A 213 15.09 -2.36 -29.37
C THR A 213 15.66 -1.75 -28.09
N TRP A 214 16.87 -2.12 -27.68
CA TRP A 214 17.54 -1.63 -26.48
C TRP A 214 18.80 -0.83 -26.81
N MET A 215 19.21 0.04 -25.89
CA MET A 215 20.50 0.72 -25.89
C MET A 215 21.22 0.46 -24.56
N GLU A 216 22.55 0.43 -24.61
CA GLU A 216 23.40 0.20 -23.46
C GLU A 216 23.86 1.53 -22.87
N VAL A 217 23.55 1.78 -21.60
CA VAL A 217 23.94 2.98 -20.86
C VAL A 217 24.97 2.59 -19.80
N TYR A 218 26.21 3.02 -20.01
CA TYR A 218 27.33 2.82 -19.11
C TYR A 218 27.44 4.01 -18.16
N VAL A 219 27.22 3.74 -16.89
CA VAL A 219 27.19 4.74 -15.83
C VAL A 219 28.44 4.60 -14.95
N PRO A 220 29.15 5.69 -14.61
CA PRO A 220 30.23 5.65 -13.64
C PRO A 220 29.75 5.10 -12.30
N SER A 221 30.65 4.48 -11.51
CA SER A 221 30.37 3.90 -10.17
C SER A 221 30.05 4.95 -9.09
N ILE A 222 29.04 5.77 -9.36
CA ILE A 222 28.51 6.84 -8.52
C ILE A 222 27.05 6.52 -8.26
N HIS A 223 26.72 6.26 -7.00
CA HIS A 223 25.39 5.78 -6.61
C HIS A 223 24.24 6.67 -7.10
N ALA A 224 24.41 7.99 -7.08
CA ALA A 224 23.39 8.93 -7.54
C ALA A 224 23.05 8.75 -9.03
N LEU A 225 24.06 8.54 -9.89
CA LEU A 225 23.86 8.33 -11.32
C LEU A 225 23.19 6.99 -11.61
N HIS A 226 23.57 5.95 -10.87
CA HIS A 226 22.90 4.65 -10.94
C HIS A 226 21.42 4.74 -10.53
N GLU A 227 21.08 5.52 -9.51
CA GLU A 227 19.70 5.70 -9.07
C GLU A 227 18.84 6.46 -10.10
N VAL A 228 19.42 7.41 -10.84
CA VAL A 228 18.74 8.11 -11.94
C VAL A 228 18.32 7.11 -13.02
N VAL A 229 19.25 6.32 -13.56
CA VAL A 229 18.96 5.37 -14.63
C VAL A 229 18.08 4.22 -14.15
N LYS A 230 18.23 3.79 -12.89
CA LYS A 230 17.41 2.74 -12.29
C LYS A 230 15.94 3.14 -12.11
N ARG A 231 15.64 4.43 -11.92
CA ARG A 231 14.27 4.94 -11.78
C ARG A 231 13.55 5.08 -13.11
N MET A 232 14.28 5.04 -14.23
CA MET A 232 13.67 5.12 -15.56
C MET A 232 12.81 3.88 -15.84
N GLN A 233 11.71 4.10 -16.55
CA GLN A 233 10.82 3.02 -16.92
C GLN A 233 11.52 2.04 -17.86
N PHE A 234 11.30 0.74 -17.60
CA PHE A 234 11.89 -0.38 -18.35
C PHE A 234 13.41 -0.50 -18.27
N SER A 235 14.09 0.27 -17.42
CA SER A 235 15.52 0.11 -17.18
C SER A 235 15.84 -1.25 -16.55
N ARG A 236 16.80 -1.96 -17.12
CA ARG A 236 17.26 -3.28 -16.64
C ARG A 236 18.77 -3.27 -16.49
N TYR A 237 19.29 -3.83 -15.41
CA TYR A 237 20.74 -3.94 -15.24
C TYR A 237 21.25 -5.26 -15.81
N SER A 238 22.20 -5.20 -16.74
CA SER A 238 22.91 -6.36 -17.25
C SER A 238 24.20 -6.59 -16.46
N LYS A 239 24.28 -7.71 -15.74
CA LYS A 239 25.48 -8.09 -14.98
C LYS A 239 26.65 -8.47 -15.88
N THR A 240 26.38 -9.06 -17.05
CA THR A 240 27.41 -9.55 -17.98
C THR A 240 28.16 -8.39 -18.62
N LYS A 241 27.44 -7.33 -19.00
CA LYS A 241 28.01 -6.13 -19.64
C LYS A 241 28.27 -4.97 -18.67
N ASN A 242 27.88 -5.14 -17.40
CA ASN A 242 28.01 -4.13 -16.34
C ASN A 242 27.39 -2.77 -16.72
N CYS A 243 26.23 -2.79 -17.38
CA CYS A 243 25.56 -1.61 -17.93
C CYS A 243 24.04 -1.69 -17.73
N TYR A 244 23.34 -0.56 -17.93
CA TYR A 244 21.89 -0.53 -17.98
C TYR A 244 21.40 -0.70 -19.41
N LEU A 245 20.42 -1.58 -19.62
CA LEU A 245 19.64 -1.73 -20.84
C LEU A 245 18.40 -0.86 -20.71
N VAL A 246 18.22 0.04 -21.67
CA VAL A 246 17.12 1.00 -21.70
C VAL A 246 16.49 0.98 -23.11
N PRO A 247 15.17 1.17 -23.29
CA PRO A 247 14.59 1.14 -24.62
C PRO A 247 15.20 2.20 -25.56
N ALA A 248 15.55 1.80 -26.77
CA ALA A 248 16.14 2.66 -27.81
C ALA A 248 15.06 3.54 -28.48
N ALA A 249 14.46 4.43 -27.69
CA ALA A 249 13.43 5.37 -28.13
C ALA A 249 13.89 6.82 -27.90
N PRO A 250 13.56 7.76 -28.81
CA PRO A 250 13.98 9.16 -28.71
C PRO A 250 13.60 9.81 -27.37
N ILE A 251 12.37 9.59 -26.90
CA ILE A 251 11.88 10.14 -25.62
C ILE A 251 12.70 9.68 -24.40
N VAL A 252 13.23 8.45 -24.45
CA VAL A 252 14.02 7.91 -23.35
C VAL A 252 15.42 8.48 -23.39
N TYR A 253 16.00 8.62 -24.58
CA TYR A 253 17.27 9.29 -24.79
C TYR A 253 17.23 10.78 -24.35
N GLU A 254 16.18 11.51 -24.73
CA GLU A 254 15.95 12.90 -24.29
C GLU A 254 15.80 13.00 -22.76
N SER A 255 15.09 12.05 -22.14
CA SER A 255 14.96 12.00 -20.69
C SER A 255 16.31 11.75 -19.98
N ILE A 256 17.14 10.87 -20.53
CA ILE A 256 18.53 10.66 -20.06
C ILE A 256 19.28 11.98 -20.18
N GLN A 257 19.24 12.62 -21.35
CA GLN A 257 19.93 13.88 -21.59
C GLN A 257 19.59 14.95 -20.56
N LEU A 258 18.29 15.19 -20.35
CA LEU A 258 17.79 16.18 -19.39
C LEU A 258 18.22 15.89 -17.94
N GLN A 259 18.13 14.63 -17.51
CA GLN A 259 18.46 14.24 -16.13
C GLN A 259 19.96 14.32 -15.84
N PHE A 260 20.81 13.96 -16.80
CA PHE A 260 22.27 14.01 -16.63
C PHE A 260 22.83 15.43 -16.83
N GLU A 261 22.20 16.25 -17.67
CA GLU A 261 22.50 17.68 -17.80
C GLU A 261 22.25 18.43 -16.49
N ALA A 262 21.13 18.15 -15.80
CA ALA A 262 20.86 18.68 -14.47
C ALA A 262 21.95 18.35 -13.44
N LEU A 263 22.63 17.22 -13.63
CA LEU A 263 23.75 16.76 -12.80
C LEU A 263 25.12 17.21 -13.34
N LYS A 264 25.20 18.01 -14.41
CA LYS A 264 26.46 18.48 -15.03
C LYS A 264 27.40 17.33 -15.45
N VAL A 265 26.80 16.21 -15.87
CA VAL A 265 27.52 15.02 -16.38
C VAL A 265 27.57 15.09 -17.91
N LEU A 266 28.71 14.77 -18.50
CA LEU A 266 28.87 14.71 -19.95
C LEU A 266 28.31 13.39 -20.49
N ILE A 267 27.56 13.45 -21.58
CA ILE A 267 27.04 12.25 -22.27
C ILE A 267 27.84 12.07 -23.56
N VAL A 268 28.40 10.89 -23.75
CA VAL A 268 29.05 10.46 -24.99
C VAL A 268 28.12 9.44 -25.63
N SER A 269 27.49 9.80 -26.73
CA SER A 269 26.63 8.91 -27.51
C SER A 269 27.42 8.32 -28.68
N ASP A 270 27.53 6.99 -28.71
CA ASP A 270 28.13 6.19 -29.78
C ASP A 270 27.04 5.45 -30.56
N LEU A 271 25.83 6.00 -30.59
CA LEU A 271 24.68 5.43 -31.28
C LEU A 271 24.75 5.76 -32.78
N PRO A 272 24.61 4.77 -33.68
CA PRO A 272 24.53 5.05 -35.11
C PRO A 272 23.23 5.82 -35.42
N LEU A 273 23.26 6.75 -36.37
CA LEU A 273 22.04 7.32 -36.93
C LEU A 273 21.53 6.37 -38.04
N PRO A 274 20.27 5.86 -38.02
CA PRO A 274 19.13 6.16 -37.15
C PRO A 274 18.75 5.00 -36.19
N TYR A 275 19.45 4.86 -35.06
CA TYR A 275 19.21 3.77 -34.10
C TYR A 275 17.94 3.93 -33.25
N LEU A 276 17.53 5.18 -32.98
CA LEU A 276 16.41 5.47 -32.07
C LEU A 276 15.06 5.40 -32.78
N ASN A 277 14.13 4.58 -32.29
CA ASN A 277 12.80 4.42 -32.88
C ASN A 277 11.69 4.48 -31.81
N LYS A 278 10.60 5.21 -32.10
CA LYS A 278 9.43 5.29 -31.21
C LYS A 278 8.79 3.92 -30.96
N LYS A 279 8.87 3.00 -31.92
CA LYS A 279 8.32 1.63 -31.80
C LYS A 279 9.03 0.77 -30.75
N ASN A 280 10.27 1.13 -30.38
CA ASN A 280 11.06 0.39 -29.40
C ASN A 280 10.57 0.61 -27.96
N LEU A 281 9.71 1.61 -27.72
CA LEU A 281 9.16 1.85 -26.38
C LEU A 281 8.16 0.73 -26.01
N PRO A 282 8.42 -0.05 -24.94
CA PRO A 282 7.54 -1.15 -24.59
C PRO A 282 6.18 -0.65 -24.09
N ASN A 283 5.09 -1.26 -24.56
CA ASN A 283 3.75 -0.96 -24.07
C ASN A 283 3.52 -1.66 -22.73
N GLN A 284 3.55 -0.91 -21.63
CA GLN A 284 3.38 -1.44 -20.27
C GLN A 284 2.05 -2.19 -20.11
N LYS A 285 0.96 -1.63 -20.65
CA LYS A 285 -0.38 -2.20 -20.54
C LYS A 285 -0.44 -3.53 -21.27
N GLN A 286 0.10 -3.60 -22.49
CA GLN A 286 0.20 -4.85 -23.25
C GLN A 286 0.98 -5.91 -22.48
N GLN A 287 2.19 -5.57 -21.97
CA GLN A 287 3.01 -6.51 -21.21
C GLN A 287 2.29 -7.05 -19.97
N GLN A 288 1.58 -6.18 -19.23
CA GLN A 288 0.81 -6.60 -18.06
C GLN A 288 -0.34 -7.52 -18.44
N LEU A 289 -1.09 -7.21 -19.50
CA LEU A 289 -2.21 -8.02 -19.98
C LEU A 289 -1.75 -9.39 -20.48
N THR A 290 -0.68 -9.43 -21.28
CA THR A 290 -0.08 -10.69 -21.77
C THR A 290 0.41 -11.53 -20.60
N LYS A 291 1.15 -10.94 -19.66
CA LYS A 291 1.65 -11.65 -18.47
C LYS A 291 0.51 -12.23 -17.62
N ALA A 292 -0.56 -11.46 -17.39
CA ALA A 292 -1.73 -11.91 -16.65
C ALA A 292 -2.40 -13.11 -17.35
N LYS A 293 -2.62 -13.00 -18.67
CA LYS A 293 -3.16 -14.09 -19.49
C LYS A 293 -2.27 -15.34 -19.41
N ASP A 294 -0.97 -15.22 -19.66
CA ASP A 294 -0.04 -16.36 -19.64
C ASP A 294 0.02 -17.05 -18.28
N THR A 295 0.02 -16.26 -17.19
CA THR A 295 0.03 -16.77 -15.81
C THR A 295 -1.24 -17.55 -15.47
N LEU A 296 -2.39 -17.18 -16.03
CA LEU A 296 -3.63 -17.92 -15.87
C LEU A 296 -3.60 -19.19 -16.73
N PHE A 297 -3.24 -19.07 -18.01
CA PHE A 297 -3.20 -20.18 -18.95
C PHE A 297 -2.23 -21.30 -18.52
N SER A 298 -1.12 -20.96 -17.87
CA SER A 298 -0.17 -21.95 -17.35
C SER A 298 -0.75 -22.84 -16.24
N LYS A 299 -1.87 -22.43 -15.62
CA LYS A 299 -2.53 -23.18 -14.52
C LYS A 299 -3.75 -23.99 -14.99
N LEU A 300 -4.18 -23.83 -16.24
CA LEU A 300 -5.42 -24.42 -16.75
C LEU A 300 -5.24 -25.87 -17.21
N GLN A 301 -6.21 -26.72 -16.86
CA GLN A 301 -6.41 -28.03 -17.46
C GLN A 301 -7.09 -27.91 -18.82
N LEU A 302 -6.98 -28.95 -19.67
CA LEU A 302 -7.47 -28.92 -21.05
C LEU A 302 -8.98 -28.60 -21.16
N HIS A 303 -9.79 -29.16 -20.26
CA HIS A 303 -11.24 -28.97 -20.27
C HIS A 303 -11.67 -27.58 -19.73
N GLU A 304 -10.83 -26.90 -18.94
CA GLU A 304 -11.11 -25.56 -18.37
C GLU A 304 -10.84 -24.44 -19.40
N LYS A 305 -9.91 -24.67 -20.33
CA LYS A 305 -9.45 -23.68 -21.33
C LYS A 305 -10.56 -22.97 -22.11
N PRO A 306 -11.54 -23.66 -22.73
CA PRO A 306 -12.54 -22.96 -23.56
C PRO A 306 -13.39 -21.98 -22.75
N PHE A 307 -13.75 -22.32 -21.51
CA PHE A 307 -14.52 -21.44 -20.64
C PHE A 307 -13.69 -20.23 -20.20
N MET A 308 -12.44 -20.49 -19.80
CA MET A 308 -11.55 -19.42 -19.35
C MET A 308 -11.18 -18.46 -20.50
N GLU A 309 -10.97 -18.98 -21.70
CA GLU A 309 -10.69 -18.18 -22.89
C GLU A 309 -11.85 -17.26 -23.25
N ARG A 310 -13.10 -17.76 -23.25
CA ARG A 310 -14.29 -16.91 -23.45
C ARG A 310 -14.32 -15.77 -22.44
N MET A 311 -14.10 -16.07 -21.16
CA MET A 311 -14.09 -15.05 -20.11
C MET A 311 -13.02 -13.98 -20.30
N LEU A 312 -11.78 -14.40 -20.57
CA LEU A 312 -10.66 -13.48 -20.74
C LEU A 312 -10.81 -12.64 -22.00
N ASN A 313 -11.30 -13.22 -23.09
CA ASN A 313 -11.57 -12.48 -24.32
C ASN A 313 -12.66 -11.41 -24.11
N THR A 314 -13.74 -11.72 -23.38
CA THR A 314 -14.77 -10.72 -23.02
C THR A 314 -14.21 -9.62 -22.11
N LEU A 315 -13.42 -9.96 -21.09
CA LEU A 315 -12.76 -8.97 -20.23
C LEU A 315 -11.83 -8.03 -21.03
N LEU A 316 -11.04 -8.59 -21.95
CA LEU A 316 -10.16 -7.82 -22.83
C LEU A 316 -10.95 -6.91 -23.78
N ALA A 317 -12.01 -7.43 -24.41
CA ALA A 317 -12.87 -6.67 -25.31
C ALA A 317 -13.56 -5.49 -24.59
N MET A 318 -13.91 -5.68 -23.31
CA MET A 318 -14.46 -4.63 -22.45
C MET A 318 -13.37 -3.74 -21.80
N ASN A 319 -12.11 -3.86 -22.22
CA ASN A 319 -10.99 -3.03 -21.78
C ASN A 319 -10.70 -3.09 -20.26
N TYR A 320 -10.91 -4.24 -19.63
CA TYR A 320 -10.54 -4.45 -18.23
C TYR A 320 -9.01 -4.46 -18.02
N SER A 321 -8.58 -4.11 -16.80
CA SER A 321 -7.17 -4.08 -16.42
C SER A 321 -6.60 -5.48 -16.17
N ALA A 322 -5.27 -5.62 -16.26
CA ALA A 322 -4.57 -6.87 -15.98
C ALA A 322 -4.88 -7.42 -14.58
N SER A 323 -4.97 -6.55 -13.57
CA SER A 323 -5.36 -6.97 -12.22
C SER A 323 -6.77 -7.53 -12.16
N THR A 324 -7.71 -7.01 -12.95
CA THR A 324 -9.06 -7.57 -13.00
C THR A 324 -9.07 -8.91 -13.71
N LEU A 325 -8.32 -9.06 -14.81
CA LEU A 325 -8.12 -10.35 -15.47
C LEU A 325 -7.60 -11.40 -14.48
N ASP A 326 -6.54 -11.09 -13.72
CA ASP A 326 -5.97 -11.99 -12.73
C ASP A 326 -6.97 -12.34 -11.62
N ASN A 327 -7.63 -11.34 -11.04
CA ASN A 327 -8.58 -11.53 -9.95
C ASN A 327 -9.81 -12.32 -10.38
N TYR A 328 -10.44 -11.93 -11.48
CA TYR A 328 -11.65 -12.59 -11.98
C TYR A 328 -11.30 -13.96 -12.54
N GLY A 329 -10.20 -14.08 -13.29
CA GLY A 329 -9.71 -15.34 -13.83
C GLY A 329 -9.38 -16.35 -12.74
N SER A 330 -8.68 -15.94 -11.67
CA SER A 330 -8.36 -16.85 -10.56
C SER A 330 -9.61 -17.29 -9.80
N CYS A 331 -10.56 -16.38 -9.57
CA CYS A 331 -11.83 -16.73 -8.92
C CYS A 331 -12.65 -17.69 -9.78
N PHE A 332 -12.74 -17.43 -11.09
CA PHE A 332 -13.48 -18.29 -12.01
C PHE A 332 -12.83 -19.66 -12.17
N LEU A 333 -11.49 -19.74 -12.14
CA LEU A 333 -10.79 -21.02 -12.13
C LEU A 333 -11.10 -21.84 -10.87
N GLU A 334 -11.13 -21.21 -9.70
CA GLU A 334 -11.54 -21.87 -8.44
C GLU A 334 -12.98 -22.37 -8.52
N TYR A 335 -13.87 -21.59 -9.16
CA TYR A 335 -15.24 -22.01 -9.47
C TYR A 335 -15.30 -23.20 -10.42
N LEU A 336 -14.58 -23.18 -11.56
CA LEU A 336 -14.55 -24.30 -12.50
C LEU A 336 -14.08 -25.59 -11.82
N ARG A 337 -13.03 -25.51 -11.00
CA ARG A 337 -12.47 -26.67 -10.28
C ARG A 337 -13.39 -27.27 -9.23
N TYR A 338 -14.23 -26.45 -8.61
CA TYR A 338 -15.23 -26.96 -7.68
C TYR A 338 -16.30 -27.81 -8.39
N PHE A 339 -16.64 -27.44 -9.62
CA PHE A 339 -17.69 -28.10 -10.40
C PHE A 339 -17.19 -29.10 -11.43
N ASP A 340 -15.88 -29.14 -11.74
CA ASP A 340 -15.02 -30.04 -12.56
C ASP A 340 -15.71 -30.88 -13.66
N LYS A 341 -16.75 -31.61 -13.31
CA LYS A 341 -17.58 -32.46 -14.18
C LYS A 341 -18.79 -31.76 -14.81
N LYS A 342 -19.08 -30.51 -14.47
CA LYS A 342 -20.24 -29.76 -14.98
C LYS A 342 -19.82 -28.55 -15.78
N ARG A 343 -20.53 -28.29 -16.87
CA ARG A 343 -20.36 -27.05 -17.62
C ARG A 343 -20.98 -25.88 -16.84
N PRO A 344 -20.42 -24.67 -16.91
CA PRO A 344 -21.05 -23.49 -16.30
C PRO A 344 -22.51 -23.31 -16.67
N GLU A 345 -22.89 -23.64 -17.90
CA GLU A 345 -24.27 -23.51 -18.37
C GLU A 345 -25.26 -24.46 -17.66
N GLU A 346 -24.78 -25.54 -17.04
CA GLU A 346 -25.58 -26.58 -16.38
C GLU A 346 -25.69 -26.38 -14.86
N ILE A 347 -24.93 -25.43 -14.29
CA ILE A 347 -24.87 -25.24 -12.84
C ILE A 347 -26.02 -24.34 -12.40
N SER A 348 -26.85 -24.87 -11.50
CA SER A 348 -28.01 -24.16 -10.98
C SER A 348 -27.62 -23.09 -9.95
N ASN A 349 -28.47 -22.06 -9.78
CA ASN A 349 -28.21 -20.98 -8.81
C ASN A 349 -28.05 -21.52 -7.37
N SER A 350 -28.83 -22.52 -6.97
CA SER A 350 -28.74 -23.16 -5.65
C SER A 350 -27.39 -23.84 -5.43
N GLU A 351 -26.83 -24.48 -6.46
CA GLU A 351 -25.49 -25.08 -6.40
C GLU A 351 -24.40 -24.01 -6.25
N ILE A 352 -24.52 -22.88 -6.94
CA ILE A 352 -23.57 -21.76 -6.80
C ILE A 352 -23.65 -21.17 -5.39
N ILE A 353 -24.86 -21.02 -4.83
CA ILE A 353 -25.04 -20.56 -3.44
C ILE A 353 -24.37 -21.53 -2.47
N ARG A 354 -24.53 -22.85 -2.65
CA ARG A 354 -23.87 -23.86 -1.83
C ARG A 354 -22.34 -23.77 -1.93
N PHE A 355 -21.81 -23.60 -3.13
CA PHE A 355 -20.39 -23.37 -3.36
C PHE A 355 -19.88 -22.15 -2.58
N LEU A 356 -20.53 -20.99 -2.76
CA LEU A 356 -20.16 -19.76 -2.06
C LEU A 356 -20.25 -19.91 -0.54
N GLY A 357 -21.28 -20.60 -0.04
CA GLY A 357 -21.45 -20.92 1.38
C GLY A 357 -20.30 -21.75 1.93
N SER A 358 -19.85 -22.78 1.18
CA SER A 358 -18.72 -23.62 1.60
C SER A 358 -17.41 -22.83 1.71
N LEU A 359 -17.15 -21.90 0.80
CA LEU A 359 -15.97 -21.04 0.87
C LEU A 359 -16.02 -20.09 2.09
N MET A 360 -17.20 -19.53 2.38
CA MET A 360 -17.36 -18.68 3.57
C MET A 360 -17.13 -19.48 4.87
N GLN A 361 -17.59 -20.74 4.93
CA GLN A 361 -17.32 -21.63 6.06
C GLN A 361 -15.83 -21.93 6.24
N GLN A 362 -15.07 -21.97 5.14
CA GLN A 362 -13.61 -22.13 5.15
C GLN A 362 -12.84 -20.84 5.53
N GLY A 363 -13.53 -19.76 5.89
CA GLY A 363 -12.90 -18.50 6.31
C GLY A 363 -12.46 -17.59 5.16
N LEU A 364 -13.09 -17.73 3.97
CA LEU A 364 -12.84 -16.80 2.87
C LEU A 364 -13.18 -15.36 3.28
N SER A 365 -12.21 -14.44 3.16
CA SER A 365 -12.47 -13.03 3.49
C SER A 365 -13.63 -12.43 2.69
N ALA A 366 -14.38 -11.51 3.30
CA ALA A 366 -15.50 -10.84 2.64
C ALA A 366 -15.10 -10.16 1.32
N SER A 367 -13.87 -9.63 1.23
CA SER A 367 -13.33 -9.01 0.01
C SER A 367 -13.14 -10.03 -1.13
N LYS A 368 -12.47 -11.16 -0.85
CA LYS A 368 -12.29 -12.23 -1.85
C LYS A 368 -13.63 -12.83 -2.26
N GLY A 369 -14.56 -13.02 -1.32
CA GLY A 369 -15.91 -13.46 -1.63
C GLY A 369 -16.68 -12.49 -2.54
N HIS A 370 -16.51 -11.17 -2.36
CA HIS A 370 -17.11 -10.18 -3.24
C HIS A 370 -16.55 -10.26 -4.67
N THR A 371 -15.23 -10.42 -4.81
CA THR A 371 -14.58 -10.63 -6.11
C THR A 371 -15.04 -11.94 -6.77
N MET A 372 -15.18 -13.03 -6.00
CA MET A 372 -15.69 -14.32 -6.47
C MET A 372 -17.10 -14.18 -7.06
N VAL A 373 -18.01 -13.58 -6.31
CA VAL A 373 -19.40 -13.34 -6.77
C VAL A 373 -19.40 -12.48 -8.03
N ASN A 374 -18.63 -11.41 -8.08
CA ASN A 374 -18.56 -10.55 -9.25
C ASN A 374 -17.99 -11.28 -10.48
N ALA A 375 -16.97 -12.12 -10.31
CA ALA A 375 -16.37 -12.89 -11.39
C ALA A 375 -17.37 -13.90 -11.98
N ILE A 376 -18.10 -14.62 -11.12
CA ILE A 376 -19.14 -15.56 -11.55
C ILE A 376 -20.27 -14.80 -12.23
N GLN A 377 -20.79 -13.72 -11.62
CA GLN A 377 -21.83 -12.90 -12.25
C GLN A 377 -21.40 -12.34 -13.60
N PHE A 378 -20.15 -11.88 -13.72
CA PHE A 378 -19.60 -11.42 -14.99
C PHE A 378 -19.64 -12.52 -16.04
N TYR A 379 -19.26 -13.75 -15.71
CA TYR A 379 -19.32 -14.86 -16.66
C TYR A 379 -20.76 -15.12 -17.13
N TYR A 380 -21.71 -15.29 -16.22
CA TYR A 380 -23.09 -15.57 -16.59
C TYR A 380 -23.75 -14.41 -17.34
N HIS A 381 -23.52 -13.15 -16.93
CA HIS A 381 -24.17 -11.99 -17.55
C HIS A 381 -23.48 -11.52 -18.84
N GLN A 382 -22.16 -11.39 -18.84
CA GLN A 382 -21.40 -10.78 -19.95
C GLN A 382 -20.87 -11.81 -20.94
N VAL A 383 -20.53 -13.03 -20.49
CA VAL A 383 -19.98 -14.08 -21.36
C VAL A 383 -21.09 -14.96 -21.94
N LEU A 384 -22.05 -15.40 -21.10
CA LEU A 384 -23.19 -16.20 -21.55
C LEU A 384 -24.40 -15.38 -21.98
N GLY A 385 -24.42 -14.07 -21.70
CA GLY A 385 -25.52 -13.18 -22.10
C GLY A 385 -26.82 -13.37 -21.32
N LEU A 386 -26.78 -13.98 -20.13
CA LEU A 386 -27.98 -14.17 -19.31
C LEU A 386 -28.44 -12.84 -18.71
N LYS A 387 -29.74 -12.56 -18.83
CA LYS A 387 -30.32 -11.29 -18.38
C LYS A 387 -30.22 -11.17 -16.86
N THR A 388 -29.93 -9.95 -16.40
CA THR A 388 -29.52 -9.66 -15.02
C THR A 388 -30.58 -9.99 -13.95
N TYR A 389 -31.87 -9.98 -14.30
CA TYR A 389 -32.95 -10.28 -13.36
C TYR A 389 -33.09 -11.78 -13.04
N ASP A 390 -32.66 -12.65 -13.95
CA ASP A 390 -32.78 -14.11 -13.82
C ASP A 390 -31.69 -14.72 -12.93
N PHE A 391 -30.58 -13.99 -12.72
CA PHE A 391 -29.38 -14.55 -12.07
C PHE A 391 -28.82 -13.61 -11.00
N LYS A 392 -29.26 -13.81 -9.75
CA LYS A 392 -28.84 -13.02 -8.57
C LYS A 392 -28.16 -13.92 -7.53
N LEU A 393 -26.90 -13.61 -7.23
CA LEU A 393 -26.10 -14.30 -6.22
C LEU A 393 -26.06 -13.51 -4.89
N PRO A 394 -26.00 -14.20 -3.73
CA PRO A 394 -25.83 -13.55 -2.44
C PRO A 394 -24.43 -12.94 -2.34
N ARG A 395 -24.35 -11.72 -1.79
CA ARG A 395 -23.08 -11.01 -1.57
C ARG A 395 -22.66 -11.11 -0.10
N PRO A 396 -21.38 -11.40 0.20
CA PRO A 396 -20.88 -11.34 1.56
C PRO A 396 -21.09 -9.96 2.18
N LYS A 397 -21.54 -9.92 3.44
CA LYS A 397 -21.67 -8.65 4.17
C LYS A 397 -20.28 -8.05 4.37
N LYS A 398 -20.17 -6.75 4.16
CA LYS A 398 -18.91 -6.03 4.39
C LYS A 398 -18.61 -6.00 5.88
N GLU A 399 -17.44 -6.50 6.26
CA GLU A 399 -16.94 -6.38 7.64
C GLU A 399 -16.74 -4.91 8.00
N LYS A 400 -17.19 -4.51 9.19
CA LYS A 400 -16.91 -3.19 9.77
C LYS A 400 -15.61 -3.29 10.55
N LYS A 401 -14.50 -2.87 9.94
CA LYS A 401 -13.22 -2.74 10.64
C LYS A 401 -13.22 -1.45 11.45
N LEU A 402 -12.71 -1.49 12.67
CA LEU A 402 -12.44 -0.28 13.45
C LEU A 402 -11.39 0.55 12.69
N PRO A 403 -11.54 1.89 12.64
CA PRO A 403 -10.55 2.74 12.02
C PRO A 403 -9.20 2.56 12.74
N ALA A 404 -8.14 2.34 11.97
CA ALA A 404 -6.79 2.39 12.51
C ALA A 404 -6.48 3.85 12.85
N VAL A 405 -6.37 4.16 14.14
CA VAL A 405 -5.93 5.46 14.61
C VAL A 405 -4.41 5.42 14.67
N LEU A 406 -3.75 6.36 14.00
CA LEU A 406 -2.30 6.54 14.10
C LEU A 406 -1.94 6.90 15.53
N THR A 407 -0.90 6.30 16.08
CA THR A 407 -0.39 6.68 17.40
C THR A 407 0.27 8.08 17.33
N MET A 408 0.46 8.76 18.47
CA MET A 408 1.08 10.09 18.47
C MET A 408 2.53 10.08 17.93
N ASP A 409 3.22 8.94 18.01
CA ASP A 409 4.57 8.77 17.46
C ASP A 409 4.58 8.55 15.93
N GLU A 410 3.43 8.18 15.35
CA GLU A 410 3.23 7.98 13.90
C GLU A 410 2.67 9.22 13.18
N CYS A 411 2.23 10.23 13.93
CA CYS A 411 1.79 11.54 13.43
C CYS A 411 2.95 12.54 13.47
#